data_AF-A0A5Q0MEW5-F1
#
_entry.id   AF-A0A5Q0MEW5-F1
#
_cell.length_a   1.000
_cell.length_b   1.000
_cell.length_c   1.000
_cell.angle_alpha   90.00
_cell.angle_beta   90.00
_cell.angle_gamma   90.00
#
_symmetry.space_group_name_H-M   'P 1'
#
loop_
_entity.id
_entity.type
_entity.pdbx_description
1 polymer ?
#
loop_
_entity_poly.entity_id
_entity_poly.type
_entity_poly.pdbx_seq_one_letter_code
_entity_poly.pdbx_strand_id
1 'polypeptide(L)'
;MAETQILLTEARMRAKPHGSSLKASVSMEWPVSLYVLLMVCGGLTGVTTVLFGFGGGFVVVPLLYQLLSQLNAADSAVGQSAMQIAVATSTCVMIFGALLATWRHQRAGTLDWSQVRPLLGVIGAGAVLGALAATAVHGEWLRWAFAAYLALTIGDCWLRPGFLSPTVASKAPPSFTATALSGLVIGWVAAFLGVGGSVMTVPLMRRRGIEMSRATAMANPLSLPVALAGTATYVALSATSTPAFGPWYLGYVDVRAAATLVVGSWIGIRVAALWIGRIPDRVHAKVYLALLIVVFGAMVVR
;
A
#
# COMPACT_ATOMS: atom_id res chain seq x y z
N MET A 1 -64.23 21.69 22.27
CA MET A 1 -63.57 22.60 21.31
C MET A 1 -62.26 23.20 21.82
N ALA A 2 -62.03 23.34 23.14
CA ALA A 2 -60.77 23.87 23.68
C ALA A 2 -59.61 22.85 23.69
N GLU A 3 -59.87 21.56 23.92
CA GLU A 3 -58.79 20.52 23.93
C GLU A 3 -58.20 20.25 22.53
N THR A 4 -58.99 20.41 21.47
CA THR A 4 -58.52 20.23 20.08
C THR A 4 -57.56 21.34 19.65
N GLN A 5 -57.68 22.54 20.22
CA GLN A 5 -56.78 23.68 19.96
C GLN A 5 -55.44 23.52 20.68
N ILE A 6 -55.42 22.88 21.86
CA ILE A 6 -54.19 22.61 22.63
C ILE A 6 -53.35 21.54 21.91
N LEU A 7 -53.96 20.46 21.44
CA LEU A 7 -53.27 19.41 20.66
C LEU A 7 -52.71 19.92 19.31
N LEU A 8 -53.42 20.84 18.65
CA LEU A 8 -52.92 21.47 17.41
C LEU A 8 -51.79 22.49 17.67
N THR A 9 -51.75 23.09 18.86
CA THR A 9 -50.67 24.00 19.28
C THR A 9 -49.41 23.22 19.65
N GLU A 10 -49.53 22.08 20.33
CA GLU A 10 -48.40 21.17 20.60
C GLU A 10 -47.85 20.52 19.31
N ALA A 11 -48.72 20.15 18.36
CA ALA A 11 -48.30 19.62 17.06
C ALA A 11 -47.60 20.67 16.18
N ARG A 12 -47.99 21.95 16.28
CA ARG A 12 -47.29 23.07 15.60
C ARG A 12 -45.96 23.45 16.25
N MET A 13 -45.80 23.26 17.56
CA MET A 13 -44.51 23.47 18.24
C MET A 13 -43.49 22.36 17.98
N ARG A 14 -43.93 21.15 17.59
CA ARG A 14 -43.03 20.09 17.10
C ARG A 14 -42.65 20.22 15.61
N ALA A 15 -43.24 21.17 14.89
CA ALA A 15 -43.11 21.27 13.43
C ALA A 15 -42.66 22.67 12.96
N LYS A 16 -41.42 23.06 13.29
CA LYS A 16 -40.45 23.76 12.40
C LYS A 16 -39.24 24.26 13.21
N PRO A 17 -38.03 24.42 12.61
CA PRO A 17 -37.59 24.02 11.28
C PRO A 17 -36.37 23.07 11.36
N HIS A 18 -36.42 21.87 10.77
CA HIS A 18 -35.19 21.15 10.42
C HIS A 18 -34.58 21.78 9.16
N GLY A 19 -34.29 23.07 9.25
CA GLY A 19 -33.53 23.87 8.30
C GLY A 19 -32.12 24.10 8.85
N SER A 20 -31.39 23.03 9.14
CA SER A 20 -29.98 23.11 9.54
C SER A 20 -29.15 21.83 9.28
N SER A 21 -29.71 20.81 8.62
CA SER A 21 -28.94 19.60 8.25
C SER A 21 -28.34 19.64 6.83
N LEU A 22 -28.55 20.74 6.09
CA LEU A 22 -28.03 20.94 4.72
C LEU A 22 -26.78 21.84 4.67
N LYS A 23 -26.14 22.10 5.81
CA LYS A 23 -24.83 22.77 5.94
C LYS A 23 -23.79 21.92 6.68
N ALA A 24 -23.95 20.60 6.65
CA ALA A 24 -22.91 19.66 7.06
C ALA A 24 -22.20 19.02 5.86
N SER A 25 -22.29 19.62 4.66
CA SER A 25 -21.18 19.55 3.71
C SER A 25 -20.09 20.51 4.18
N VAL A 26 -19.60 20.31 5.41
CA VAL A 26 -18.29 20.80 5.80
C VAL A 26 -17.36 20.06 4.86
N SER A 27 -16.95 20.73 3.79
CA SER A 27 -15.71 20.44 3.12
C SER A 27 -14.66 20.40 4.22
N MET A 28 -14.39 19.21 4.75
CA MET A 28 -13.32 18.98 5.69
C MET A 28 -12.06 19.13 4.85
N GLU A 29 -11.68 20.38 4.66
CA GLU A 29 -10.38 20.75 4.14
C GLU A 29 -9.39 20.24 5.18
N TRP A 30 -8.51 19.36 4.72
CA TRP A 30 -7.51 18.80 5.61
C TRP A 30 -6.65 19.97 6.12
N PRO A 31 -6.31 20.01 7.41
CA PRO A 31 -5.44 21.06 7.90
C PRO A 31 -4.11 21.01 7.13
N VAL A 32 -3.49 22.16 6.89
CA VAL A 32 -2.23 22.26 6.13
C VAL A 32 -1.15 21.34 6.70
N SER A 33 -1.12 21.16 8.03
CA SER A 33 -0.23 20.23 8.72
C SER A 33 -0.33 18.80 8.20
N LEU A 34 -1.52 18.37 7.81
CA LEU A 34 -1.77 17.01 7.34
C LEU A 34 -1.30 16.82 5.89
N TYR A 35 -1.47 17.83 5.04
CA TYR A 35 -0.88 17.82 3.70
C TYR A 35 0.65 17.78 3.77
N VAL A 36 1.26 18.54 4.68
CA VAL A 36 2.71 18.52 4.91
C VAL A 36 3.15 17.13 5.38
N LEU A 37 2.44 16.51 6.33
CA LEU A 37 2.73 15.16 6.79
C LEU A 37 2.67 14.15 5.63
N LEU A 38 1.60 14.17 4.84
CA LEU A 38 1.47 13.30 3.65
C LEU A 38 2.59 13.56 2.64
N MET A 39 3.02 14.81 2.44
CA MET A 39 4.09 15.12 1.51
C MET A 39 5.45 14.57 1.99
N VAL A 40 5.76 14.70 3.28
CA VAL A 40 6.97 14.14 3.91
C VAL A 40 6.95 12.61 3.84
N CYS A 41 5.83 11.99 4.21
CA CYS A 41 5.64 10.55 4.11
C CYS A 41 5.71 10.07 2.65
N GLY A 42 5.16 10.84 1.71
CA GLY A 42 5.32 10.62 0.28
C GLY A 42 6.81 10.61 -0.10
N GLY A 43 7.59 11.59 0.37
CA GLY A 43 9.05 11.61 0.19
C GLY A 43 9.73 10.33 0.69
N LEU A 44 9.41 9.89 1.92
CA LEU A 44 9.94 8.65 2.49
C LEU A 44 9.51 7.41 1.68
N THR A 45 8.26 7.40 1.24
CA THR A 45 7.67 6.38 0.35
C THR A 45 8.44 6.30 -0.96
N GLY A 46 8.80 7.44 -1.54
CA GLY A 46 9.57 7.52 -2.77
C GLY A 46 11.00 6.97 -2.60
N VAL A 47 11.66 7.35 -1.49
CA VAL A 47 13.01 6.86 -1.16
C VAL A 47 13.00 5.34 -0.99
N THR A 48 12.07 4.84 -0.18
CA THR A 48 11.94 3.39 0.09
C THR A 48 11.54 2.60 -1.16
N THR A 49 10.75 3.18 -2.06
CA THR A 49 10.41 2.57 -3.36
C THR A 49 11.64 2.36 -4.22
N VAL A 50 12.52 3.36 -4.36
CA VAL A 50 13.75 3.21 -5.16
C VAL A 50 14.71 2.23 -4.53
N LEU A 51 14.97 2.36 -3.23
CA LEU A 51 16.02 1.59 -2.57
C LEU A 51 15.63 0.13 -2.36
N PHE A 52 14.39 -0.15 -1.97
CA PHE A 52 13.95 -1.48 -1.55
C PHE A 52 12.91 -2.12 -2.47
N GLY A 53 12.31 -1.32 -3.35
CA GLY A 53 11.29 -1.78 -4.28
C GLY A 53 9.88 -1.86 -3.71
N PHE A 54 9.65 -1.40 -2.47
CA PHE A 54 8.39 -1.61 -1.75
C PHE A 54 7.14 -1.01 -2.40
N GLY A 55 7.31 -0.12 -3.37
CA GLY A 55 6.18 0.53 -4.03
C GLY A 55 5.38 1.45 -3.10
N GLY A 56 5.88 1.70 -1.89
CA GLY A 56 5.28 2.60 -0.92
C GLY A 56 4.36 1.98 0.12
N GLY A 57 4.00 0.70 -0.02
CA GLY A 57 3.04 0.04 0.87
C GLY A 57 3.37 0.10 2.36
N PHE A 58 4.62 -0.11 2.74
CA PHE A 58 5.01 -0.08 4.15
C PHE A 58 5.00 1.30 4.79
N VAL A 59 5.02 2.36 3.99
CA VAL A 59 4.96 3.73 4.55
C VAL A 59 3.53 4.24 4.47
N VAL A 60 2.87 4.04 3.31
CA VAL A 60 1.53 4.58 3.05
C VAL A 60 0.45 3.83 3.81
N VAL A 61 0.47 2.50 3.85
CA VAL A 61 -0.61 1.71 4.48
C VAL A 61 -0.73 1.98 5.99
N PRO A 62 0.34 1.88 6.81
CA PRO A 62 0.22 2.18 8.25
C PRO A 62 -0.16 3.63 8.51
N LEU A 63 0.43 4.57 7.77
CA LEU A 63 0.15 6.00 7.92
C LEU A 63 -1.32 6.31 7.68
N LEU A 64 -1.86 5.86 6.53
CA LEU A 64 -3.25 6.12 6.19
C LEU A 64 -4.20 5.38 7.13
N TYR A 65 -3.87 4.16 7.54
CA TYR A 65 -4.67 3.42 8.52
C TYR A 65 -4.76 4.18 9.86
N GLN A 66 -3.64 4.62 10.41
CA GLN A 66 -3.61 5.40 11.66
C GLN A 66 -4.35 6.72 11.50
N LEU A 67 -4.15 7.42 10.39
CA LEU A 67 -4.80 8.68 10.13
C LEU A 67 -6.33 8.54 10.00
N LEU A 68 -6.79 7.57 9.22
CA LEU A 68 -8.21 7.33 9.01
C LEU A 68 -8.90 6.85 10.28
N SER A 69 -8.23 6.02 11.09
CA SER A 69 -8.76 5.54 12.37
C SER A 69 -8.81 6.62 13.46
N GLN A 70 -7.91 7.60 13.43
CA GLN A 70 -7.92 8.73 14.38
C GLN A 70 -8.91 9.84 13.98
N LEU A 71 -9.04 10.11 12.67
CA LEU A 71 -9.91 11.19 12.18
C LEU A 71 -11.38 10.80 12.06
N ASN A 72 -11.69 9.51 11.96
CA ASN A 72 -13.06 9.04 11.77
C ASN A 72 -13.50 8.19 12.96
N ALA A 73 -14.77 8.36 13.36
CA ALA A 73 -15.37 7.49 14.37
C ALA A 73 -15.35 6.03 13.89
N ALA A 74 -15.14 5.09 14.82
CA ALA A 74 -15.05 3.65 14.52
C ALA A 74 -16.30 3.11 13.78
N ASP A 75 -17.47 3.68 14.05
CA ASP A 75 -18.75 3.29 13.45
C ASP A 75 -19.02 3.94 12.09
N SER A 76 -18.19 4.89 11.67
CA SER A 76 -18.31 5.48 10.33
C SER A 76 -17.93 4.46 9.25
N ALA A 77 -18.55 4.55 8.08
CA ALA A 77 -18.22 3.68 6.95
C ALA A 77 -16.71 3.74 6.59
N VAL A 78 -16.12 4.94 6.68
CA VAL A 78 -14.68 5.18 6.46
C VAL A 78 -13.83 4.50 7.53
N GLY A 79 -14.22 4.60 8.81
CA GLY A 79 -13.53 3.95 9.93
C GLY A 79 -13.52 2.43 9.81
N GLN A 80 -14.65 1.82 9.48
CA GLN A 80 -14.75 0.36 9.29
C GLN A 80 -13.93 -0.14 8.10
N SER A 81 -13.82 0.68 7.04
CA SER A 81 -13.06 0.38 5.83
C SER A 81 -11.66 0.99 5.81
N ALA A 82 -11.15 1.51 6.94
CA ALA A 82 -9.92 2.31 6.99
C ALA A 82 -8.71 1.54 6.44
N MET A 83 -8.61 0.24 6.74
CA MET A 83 -7.51 -0.60 6.24
C MET A 83 -7.63 -0.84 4.74
N GLN A 84 -8.82 -1.13 4.23
CA GLN A 84 -9.07 -1.33 2.79
C GLN A 84 -8.79 -0.04 2.02
N ILE A 85 -9.19 1.12 2.56
CA ILE A 85 -8.90 2.43 1.97
C ILE A 85 -7.39 2.69 1.95
N ALA A 86 -6.69 2.43 3.05
CA ALA A 86 -5.25 2.59 3.13
C ALA A 86 -4.51 1.70 2.13
N VAL A 87 -4.93 0.44 2.01
CA VAL A 87 -4.40 -0.53 1.04
C VAL A 87 -4.65 -0.10 -0.40
N ALA A 88 -5.88 0.27 -0.75
CA ALA A 88 -6.23 0.70 -2.12
C ALA A 88 -5.53 2.01 -2.52
N THR A 89 -5.46 2.97 -1.60
CA THR A 89 -4.76 4.23 -1.81
C THR A 89 -3.26 4.00 -2.00
N SER A 90 -2.66 3.12 -1.20
CA SER A 90 -1.28 2.68 -1.37
C SER A 90 -1.03 2.04 -2.73
N THR A 91 -1.89 1.12 -3.19
CA THR A 91 -1.71 0.50 -4.52
C THR A 91 -1.79 1.54 -5.64
N CYS A 92 -2.61 2.58 -5.49
CA CYS A 92 -2.68 3.67 -6.45
C CYS A 92 -1.38 4.48 -6.49
N VAL A 93 -0.86 4.90 -5.32
CA VAL A 93 0.42 5.61 -5.20
C VAL A 93 1.57 4.75 -5.77
N MET A 94 1.50 3.43 -5.54
CA MET A 94 2.48 2.47 -6.00
C MET A 94 2.62 2.41 -7.52
N ILE A 95 1.56 2.68 -8.29
CA ILE A 95 1.62 2.73 -9.76
C ILE A 95 2.70 3.73 -10.19
N PHE A 96 2.62 4.96 -9.67
CA PHE A 96 3.55 6.04 -10.02
C PHE A 96 4.96 5.75 -9.50
N GLY A 97 5.06 5.27 -8.26
CA GLY A 97 6.35 4.93 -7.64
C GLY A 97 7.08 3.83 -8.40
N ALA A 98 6.39 2.73 -8.71
CA ALA A 98 6.95 1.60 -9.42
C ALA A 98 7.26 1.93 -10.88
N LEU A 99 6.45 2.77 -11.56
CA LEU A 99 6.72 3.21 -12.94
C LEU A 99 8.03 3.99 -13.00
N LEU A 100 8.17 4.99 -12.12
CA LEU A 100 9.34 5.86 -12.11
C LEU A 100 10.60 5.11 -11.64
N ALA A 101 10.49 4.24 -10.64
CA ALA A 101 11.60 3.40 -10.18
C ALA A 101 12.05 2.42 -11.28
N THR A 102 11.11 1.74 -11.94
CA THR A 102 11.40 0.84 -13.06
C THR A 102 12.12 1.56 -14.20
N TRP A 103 11.61 2.72 -14.60
CA TRP A 103 12.23 3.53 -15.64
C TRP A 103 13.66 3.97 -15.28
N ARG A 104 13.91 4.30 -14.00
CA ARG A 104 15.27 4.65 -13.54
C ARG A 104 16.22 3.46 -13.57
N HIS A 105 15.79 2.30 -13.07
CA HIS A 105 16.60 1.08 -13.17
C HIS A 105 16.83 0.64 -14.61
N GLN A 106 15.90 0.95 -15.52
CA GLN A 106 16.06 0.67 -16.94
C GLN A 106 17.12 1.56 -17.55
N ARG A 107 17.08 2.86 -17.24
CA ARG A 107 18.13 3.82 -17.66
C ARG A 107 19.50 3.50 -17.05
N ALA A 108 19.54 2.94 -15.86
CA ALA A 108 20.78 2.49 -15.21
C ALA A 108 21.32 1.16 -15.77
N GLY A 109 20.61 0.49 -16.68
CA GLY A 109 21.04 -0.79 -17.27
C GLY A 109 21.01 -1.97 -16.30
N THR A 110 20.34 -1.86 -15.14
CA THR A 110 20.34 -2.90 -14.09
C THR A 110 19.24 -3.94 -14.26
N LEU A 111 18.40 -3.82 -15.30
CA LEU A 111 17.19 -4.63 -15.50
C LEU A 111 17.40 -5.75 -16.53
N ASP A 112 17.13 -6.98 -16.09
CA ASP A 112 17.08 -8.16 -16.95
C ASP A 112 15.62 -8.55 -17.25
N TRP A 113 15.12 -8.10 -18.40
CA TRP A 113 13.74 -8.34 -18.81
C TRP A 113 13.41 -9.82 -19.03
N SER A 114 14.40 -10.68 -19.25
CA SER A 114 14.17 -12.11 -19.47
C SER A 114 13.58 -12.79 -18.24
N GLN A 115 13.97 -12.35 -17.04
CA GLN A 115 13.48 -12.90 -15.78
C GLN A 115 12.20 -12.22 -15.29
N VAL A 116 12.02 -10.93 -15.62
CA VAL A 116 10.87 -10.12 -15.16
C VAL A 116 9.62 -10.42 -15.98
N ARG A 117 9.72 -10.46 -17.31
CA ARG A 117 8.55 -10.57 -18.21
C ARG A 117 7.61 -11.75 -17.92
N PRO A 118 8.11 -12.98 -17.68
CA PRO A 118 7.24 -14.14 -17.41
C PRO A 118 6.41 -13.99 -16.13
N LEU A 119 6.93 -13.24 -15.16
CA LEU A 119 6.28 -13.05 -13.86
C LEU A 119 5.17 -11.98 -13.90
N LEU A 120 5.25 -11.01 -14.80
CA LEU A 120 4.32 -9.87 -14.82
C LEU A 120 2.85 -10.31 -14.93
N GLY A 121 2.55 -11.21 -15.85
CA GLY A 121 1.18 -11.69 -16.07
C GLY A 121 0.64 -12.48 -14.89
N VAL A 122 1.45 -13.38 -14.34
CA VAL A 122 1.01 -14.27 -13.24
C VAL A 122 0.88 -13.51 -11.91
N ILE A 123 1.77 -12.55 -11.66
CA ILE A 123 1.66 -11.62 -10.52
C ILE A 123 0.41 -10.74 -10.67
N GLY A 124 0.14 -10.23 -11.87
CA GLY A 124 -1.07 -9.46 -12.13
C GLY A 124 -2.35 -10.26 -11.85
N ALA A 125 -2.41 -11.51 -12.31
CA ALA A 125 -3.53 -12.41 -12.03
C ALA A 125 -3.69 -12.69 -10.52
N GLY A 126 -2.58 -12.96 -9.82
CA GLY A 126 -2.58 -13.10 -8.37
C GLY A 126 -3.07 -11.83 -7.66
N ALA A 127 -2.67 -10.65 -8.14
CA ALA A 127 -3.05 -9.37 -7.57
C ALA A 127 -4.56 -9.08 -7.66
N VAL A 128 -5.21 -9.47 -8.77
CA VAL A 128 -6.68 -9.40 -8.86
C VAL A 128 -7.34 -10.24 -7.77
N LEU A 129 -6.89 -11.49 -7.60
CA LEU A 129 -7.41 -12.40 -6.57
C LEU A 129 -7.15 -11.85 -5.15
N GLY A 130 -5.99 -11.23 -4.94
CA GLY A 130 -5.60 -10.65 -3.65
C GLY A 130 -6.46 -9.44 -3.28
N ALA A 131 -6.66 -8.52 -4.23
CA ALA A 131 -7.52 -7.36 -4.02
C ALA A 131 -8.99 -7.75 -3.79
N LEU A 132 -9.51 -8.74 -4.53
CA LEU A 132 -10.84 -9.31 -4.29
C LEU A 132 -10.96 -9.85 -2.85
N ALA A 133 -10.00 -10.67 -2.42
CA ALA A 133 -9.99 -11.22 -1.07
C ALA A 133 -9.93 -10.13 0.01
N ALA A 134 -9.16 -9.07 -0.19
CA ALA A 134 -9.02 -7.98 0.78
C ALA A 134 -10.33 -7.22 0.99
N THR A 135 -11.13 -7.03 -0.06
CA THR A 135 -12.44 -6.39 0.06
C THR A 135 -13.48 -7.24 0.82
N ALA A 136 -13.28 -8.55 0.89
CA ALA A 136 -14.19 -9.47 1.59
C ALA A 136 -13.84 -9.64 3.09
N VAL A 137 -12.66 -9.18 3.52
CA VAL A 137 -12.17 -9.35 4.90
C VAL A 137 -12.40 -8.07 5.68
N HIS A 138 -12.74 -8.19 6.97
CA HIS A 138 -12.91 -7.03 7.86
C HIS A 138 -11.56 -6.33 8.08
N GLY A 139 -11.58 -5.00 8.24
CA GLY A 139 -10.36 -4.17 8.28
C GLY A 139 -9.38 -4.56 9.40
N GLU A 140 -9.88 -5.01 10.56
CA GLU A 140 -9.03 -5.44 11.68
C GLU A 140 -8.30 -6.76 11.39
N TRP A 141 -8.96 -7.73 10.76
CA TRP A 141 -8.33 -8.96 10.31
C TRP A 141 -7.28 -8.68 9.23
N LEU A 142 -7.57 -7.74 8.33
CA LEU A 142 -6.61 -7.32 7.31
C LEU A 142 -5.37 -6.65 7.91
N ARG A 143 -5.53 -5.82 8.95
CA ARG A 143 -4.42 -5.26 9.73
C ARG A 143 -3.56 -6.35 10.36
N TRP A 144 -4.18 -7.33 11.03
CA TRP A 144 -3.45 -8.43 11.64
C TRP A 144 -2.75 -9.32 10.61
N ALA A 145 -3.35 -9.54 9.44
CA ALA A 145 -2.69 -10.23 8.34
C ALA A 145 -1.46 -9.47 7.85
N PHE A 146 -1.53 -8.14 7.74
CA PHE A 146 -0.39 -7.29 7.39
C PHE A 146 0.73 -7.37 8.45
N ALA A 147 0.38 -7.29 9.73
CA ALA A 147 1.33 -7.41 10.83
C ALA A 147 1.98 -8.80 10.87
N ALA A 148 1.20 -9.88 10.69
CA ALA A 148 1.71 -11.24 10.62
C ALA A 148 2.67 -11.43 9.44
N TYR A 149 2.32 -10.89 8.27
CA TYR A 149 3.19 -10.91 7.10
C TYR A 149 4.53 -10.21 7.34
N LEU A 150 4.50 -9.06 8.01
CA LEU A 150 5.72 -8.36 8.44
C LEU A 150 6.54 -9.20 9.41
N ALA A 151 5.92 -9.77 10.45
CA ALA A 151 6.60 -10.63 11.42
C ALA A 151 7.25 -11.84 10.74
N LEU A 152 6.55 -12.49 9.82
CA LEU A 152 7.08 -13.61 9.03
C LEU A 152 8.25 -13.17 8.16
N THR A 153 8.16 -12.02 7.49
CA THR A 153 9.24 -11.51 6.64
C THR A 153 10.47 -11.12 7.45
N ILE A 154 10.28 -10.50 8.62
CA ILE A 154 11.34 -10.17 9.58
C ILE A 154 12.02 -11.45 10.06
N GLY A 155 11.23 -12.44 10.50
CA GLY A 155 11.74 -13.74 10.93
C GLY A 155 12.48 -14.47 9.81
N ASP A 156 11.97 -14.43 8.58
CA ASP A 156 12.59 -15.04 7.40
C ASP A 156 13.93 -14.38 7.04
N CYS A 157 14.05 -13.06 7.24
CA CYS A 157 15.30 -12.31 7.05
C CYS A 157 16.32 -12.54 8.19
N TRP A 158 15.85 -12.78 9.41
CA TRP A 158 16.70 -12.94 10.61
C TRP A 158 17.19 -14.38 10.81
N LEU A 159 16.32 -15.37 10.62
CA LEU A 159 16.59 -16.78 10.95
C LEU A 159 17.34 -17.54 9.86
N ARG A 160 17.32 -17.08 8.60
CA ARG A 160 17.92 -17.84 7.49
C ARG A 160 19.26 -17.25 7.04
N PRO A 161 20.39 -17.96 7.22
CA PRO A 161 21.68 -17.53 6.70
C PRO A 161 21.61 -17.46 5.17
N GLY A 162 21.90 -16.28 4.60
CA GLY A 162 21.79 -16.01 3.16
C GLY A 162 21.32 -14.60 2.81
N PHE A 163 20.52 -13.96 3.67
CA PHE A 163 20.09 -12.57 3.43
C PHE A 163 21.18 -11.54 3.77
N LEU A 164 21.90 -11.75 4.88
CA LEU A 164 22.98 -10.87 5.36
C LEU A 164 24.37 -11.22 4.79
N SER A 165 24.56 -12.47 4.38
CA SER A 165 25.76 -12.97 3.71
C SER A 165 25.32 -13.88 2.57
N PRO A 166 25.36 -13.42 1.31
CA PRO A 166 24.96 -14.23 0.16
C PRO A 166 25.90 -15.43 0.05
N THR A 167 25.37 -16.64 0.24
CA THR A 167 26.08 -17.89 -0.10
C THR A 167 25.81 -18.20 -1.57
N VAL A 168 26.84 -18.53 -2.34
CA VAL A 168 26.73 -18.96 -3.74
C VAL A 168 26.11 -20.35 -3.80
N ALA A 169 24.80 -20.44 -3.55
CA ALA A 169 24.05 -21.66 -3.78
C ALA A 169 23.54 -21.60 -5.22
N SER A 170 24.34 -22.16 -6.14
CA SER A 170 23.88 -22.49 -7.49
C SER A 170 22.79 -23.56 -7.38
N LYS A 171 21.54 -23.12 -7.25
CA LYS A 171 20.38 -24.00 -7.43
C LYS A 171 19.91 -23.86 -8.87
N ALA A 172 19.58 -25.00 -9.48
CA ALA A 172 18.97 -25.05 -10.80
C ALA A 172 17.82 -24.02 -10.92
N PRO A 173 17.66 -23.37 -12.08
CA PRO A 173 16.58 -22.43 -12.28
C PRO A 173 15.24 -23.14 -11.96
N PRO A 174 14.36 -22.50 -11.16
CA PRO A 174 13.08 -23.08 -10.81
C PRO A 174 12.29 -23.44 -12.07
N SER A 175 11.53 -24.53 -12.02
CA SER A 175 10.63 -24.88 -13.13
C SER A 175 9.67 -23.73 -13.43
N PHE A 176 9.22 -23.65 -14.69
CA PHE A 176 8.26 -22.63 -15.11
C PHE A 176 7.01 -22.63 -14.21
N THR A 177 6.50 -23.81 -13.86
CA THR A 177 5.35 -23.99 -12.97
C THR A 177 5.62 -23.47 -11.55
N ALA A 178 6.80 -23.75 -10.98
CA ALA A 178 7.18 -23.23 -9.67
C ALA A 178 7.31 -21.70 -9.67
N THR A 179 7.85 -21.15 -10.76
CA THR A 179 7.98 -19.70 -10.96
C THR A 179 6.62 -19.02 -11.09
N ALA A 180 5.72 -19.59 -11.91
CA ALA A 180 4.36 -19.11 -12.07
C ALA A 180 3.59 -19.17 -10.75
N LEU A 181 3.60 -20.31 -10.04
CA LEU A 181 2.93 -20.44 -8.76
C LEU A 181 3.44 -19.43 -7.74
N SER A 182 4.77 -19.23 -7.66
CA SER A 182 5.35 -18.22 -6.79
C SER A 182 4.91 -16.81 -7.17
N GLY A 183 4.83 -16.48 -8.46
CA GLY A 183 4.32 -15.20 -8.95
C GLY A 183 2.87 -14.96 -8.55
N LEU A 184 2.02 -15.98 -8.67
CA LEU A 184 0.60 -15.88 -8.28
C LEU A 184 0.46 -15.59 -6.79
N VAL A 185 1.17 -16.34 -5.95
CA VAL A 185 1.16 -16.14 -4.49
C VAL A 185 1.70 -14.76 -4.12
N ILE A 186 2.81 -14.33 -4.75
CA ILE A 186 3.38 -13.00 -4.53
C ILE A 186 2.36 -11.92 -4.88
N GLY A 187 1.73 -11.99 -6.06
CA GLY A 187 0.72 -11.03 -6.46
C GLY A 187 -0.48 -11.00 -5.52
N TRP A 188 -0.97 -12.19 -5.12
CA TRP A 188 -2.07 -12.35 -4.20
C TRP A 188 -1.80 -11.70 -2.84
N VAL A 189 -0.68 -12.06 -2.19
CA VAL A 189 -0.30 -11.47 -0.89
C VAL A 189 -0.04 -9.96 -1.02
N ALA A 190 0.67 -9.55 -2.07
CA ALA A 190 1.05 -8.16 -2.29
C ALA A 190 -0.17 -7.24 -2.45
N ALA A 191 -1.14 -7.60 -3.30
CA ALA A 191 -2.35 -6.80 -3.49
C ALA A 191 -3.32 -6.90 -2.29
N PHE A 192 -3.40 -8.07 -1.64
CA PHE A 192 -4.21 -8.27 -0.45
C PHE A 192 -3.77 -7.31 0.67
N LEU A 193 -2.47 -7.18 0.88
CA LEU A 193 -1.90 -6.37 1.95
C LEU A 193 -1.53 -4.93 1.53
N GLY A 194 -1.66 -4.59 0.25
CA GLY A 194 -1.28 -3.25 -0.27
C GLY A 194 0.22 -2.97 -0.25
N VAL A 195 1.03 -4.02 -0.33
CA VAL A 195 2.50 -3.97 -0.34
C VAL A 195 3.05 -4.36 -1.70
N GLY A 196 4.17 -3.78 -2.10
CA GLY A 196 4.82 -4.16 -3.36
C GLY A 196 5.23 -5.64 -3.38
N GLY A 197 5.12 -6.30 -4.53
CA GLY A 197 5.53 -7.70 -4.70
C GLY A 197 7.02 -7.94 -4.42
N SER A 198 7.81 -6.86 -4.41
CA SER A 198 9.24 -6.85 -4.12
C SER A 198 9.63 -7.39 -2.74
N VAL A 199 8.75 -7.34 -1.76
CA VAL A 199 9.05 -7.79 -0.38
C VAL A 199 9.33 -9.27 -0.32
N MET A 200 8.65 -10.04 -1.16
CA MET A 200 8.88 -11.47 -1.27
C MET A 200 9.98 -11.74 -2.31
N THR A 201 9.98 -10.99 -3.42
CA THR A 201 10.98 -11.18 -4.49
C THR A 201 12.40 -10.89 -4.03
N VAL A 202 12.63 -9.82 -3.25
CA VAL A 202 13.97 -9.38 -2.84
C VAL A 202 14.65 -10.42 -1.93
N PRO A 203 14.05 -10.92 -0.83
CA PRO A 203 14.62 -12.01 -0.05
C PRO A 203 14.84 -13.29 -0.85
N LEU A 204 13.92 -13.63 -1.76
CA LEU A 204 14.08 -14.80 -2.65
C LEU A 204 15.30 -14.66 -3.57
N MET A 205 15.54 -13.48 -4.13
CA MET A 205 16.71 -13.19 -4.97
C MET A 205 18.00 -13.14 -4.17
N ARG A 206 18.00 -12.51 -2.99
CA ARG A 206 19.14 -12.49 -2.06
C ARG A 206 19.62 -13.90 -1.71
N ARG A 207 18.68 -14.81 -1.47
CA ARG A 207 18.96 -16.24 -1.20
C ARG A 207 19.64 -16.97 -2.36
N ARG A 208 19.49 -16.48 -3.59
CA ARG A 208 20.17 -17.02 -4.78
C ARG A 208 21.53 -16.39 -5.02
N GLY A 209 22.04 -15.60 -4.07
CA GLY A 209 23.34 -14.95 -4.18
C GLY A 209 23.32 -13.60 -4.90
N ILE A 210 22.14 -13.06 -5.24
CA ILE A 210 22.02 -11.78 -5.94
C ILE A 210 22.27 -10.63 -4.94
N GLU A 211 23.06 -9.63 -5.32
CA GLU A 211 23.28 -8.41 -4.54
C GLU A 211 21.99 -7.64 -4.29
N MET A 212 21.89 -6.93 -3.16
CA MET A 212 20.66 -6.24 -2.77
C MET A 212 20.22 -5.22 -3.81
N SER A 213 21.15 -4.40 -4.33
CA SER A 213 20.83 -3.40 -5.36
C SER A 213 20.29 -4.01 -6.65
N ARG A 214 20.76 -5.22 -7.02
CA ARG A 214 20.28 -5.91 -8.22
C ARG A 214 18.95 -6.63 -7.96
N ALA A 215 18.79 -7.22 -6.78
CA ALA A 215 17.54 -7.82 -6.33
C ALA A 215 16.40 -6.78 -6.30
N THR A 216 16.65 -5.59 -5.75
CA THR A 216 15.66 -4.51 -5.69
C THR A 216 15.37 -3.92 -7.07
N ALA A 217 16.38 -3.77 -7.93
CA ALA A 217 16.19 -3.35 -9.32
C ALA A 217 15.27 -4.30 -10.09
N MET A 218 15.42 -5.61 -9.92
CA MET A 218 14.62 -6.65 -10.58
C MET A 218 13.21 -6.78 -9.99
N ALA A 219 13.06 -6.47 -8.70
CA ALA A 219 11.79 -6.55 -7.99
C ALA A 219 10.87 -5.34 -8.23
N ASN A 220 11.44 -4.17 -8.53
CA ASN A 220 10.70 -2.92 -8.79
C ASN A 220 9.63 -3.06 -9.89
N PRO A 221 9.96 -3.55 -11.10
CA PRO A 221 8.97 -3.73 -12.17
C PRO A 221 7.86 -4.73 -11.82
N LEU A 222 8.12 -5.70 -10.95
CA LEU A 222 7.12 -6.68 -10.53
C LEU A 222 6.03 -6.05 -9.65
N SER A 223 6.29 -4.88 -9.06
CA SER A 223 5.28 -4.14 -8.29
C SER A 223 4.28 -3.43 -9.18
N LEU A 224 4.60 -3.16 -10.46
CA LEU A 224 3.68 -2.55 -11.43
C LEU A 224 2.41 -3.37 -11.68
N PRO A 225 2.47 -4.65 -12.06
CA PRO A 225 1.27 -5.44 -12.29
C PRO A 225 0.43 -5.57 -11.02
N VAL A 226 1.06 -5.65 -9.83
CA VAL A 226 0.35 -5.63 -8.54
C VAL A 226 -0.42 -4.32 -8.37
N ALA A 227 0.26 -3.19 -8.58
CA ALA A 227 -0.32 -1.86 -8.38
C ALA A 227 -1.47 -1.58 -9.34
N LEU A 228 -1.28 -1.90 -10.62
CA LEU A 228 -2.27 -1.69 -11.67
C LEU A 228 -3.48 -2.59 -11.47
N ALA A 229 -3.27 -3.91 -11.32
CA ALA A 229 -4.35 -4.86 -11.13
C ALA A 229 -5.09 -4.60 -9.81
N GLY A 230 -4.37 -4.41 -8.70
CA GLY A 230 -4.95 -4.13 -7.40
C GLY A 230 -5.79 -2.86 -7.40
N THR A 231 -5.25 -1.75 -7.91
CA THR A 231 -5.99 -0.48 -7.98
C THR A 231 -7.22 -0.60 -8.88
N ALA A 232 -7.08 -1.23 -10.06
CA ALA A 232 -8.21 -1.44 -10.95
C ALA A 232 -9.31 -2.27 -10.29
N THR A 233 -8.94 -3.33 -9.57
CA THR A 233 -9.89 -4.17 -8.82
C THR A 233 -10.58 -3.41 -7.69
N TYR A 234 -9.84 -2.64 -6.86
CA TYR A 234 -10.44 -1.84 -5.79
C TYR A 234 -11.40 -0.75 -6.31
N VAL A 235 -11.07 -0.12 -7.44
CA VAL A 235 -11.93 0.87 -8.09
C VAL A 235 -13.17 0.20 -8.70
N ALA A 236 -13.00 -0.92 -9.40
CA ALA A 236 -14.10 -1.64 -10.06
C ALA A 236 -15.11 -2.21 -9.06
N LEU A 237 -14.64 -2.80 -7.96
CA LEU A 237 -15.51 -3.37 -6.90
C LEU A 237 -16.36 -2.32 -6.19
N SER A 238 -15.87 -1.08 -6.14
CA SER A 238 -16.65 -0.01 -5.53
C SER A 238 -17.88 0.37 -6.34
N ALA A 239 -17.83 0.25 -7.67
CA ALA A 239 -18.96 0.59 -8.54
C ALA A 239 -20.21 -0.25 -8.23
N THR A 240 -20.06 -1.40 -7.60
CA THR A 240 -21.16 -2.34 -7.33
C THR A 240 -21.55 -2.46 -5.86
N SER A 241 -20.72 -2.02 -4.89
CA SER A 241 -20.87 -2.53 -3.51
C SER A 241 -20.42 -1.60 -2.35
N THR A 242 -20.10 -0.32 -2.57
CA THR A 242 -19.57 0.52 -1.46
C THR A 242 -20.55 1.55 -0.90
N PRO A 243 -20.51 1.80 0.43
CA PRO A 243 -21.05 3.01 1.03
C PRO A 243 -20.46 4.27 0.39
N ALA A 244 -21.24 5.35 0.30
CA ALA A 244 -20.74 6.63 -0.20
C ALA A 244 -19.75 7.25 0.82
N PHE A 245 -18.45 7.02 0.64
CA PHE A 245 -17.39 7.58 1.50
C PHE A 245 -17.20 9.10 1.34
N GLY A 246 -17.69 9.66 0.23
CA GLY A 246 -17.64 11.09 -0.06
C GLY A 246 -17.09 11.39 -1.47
N PRO A 247 -17.05 12.67 -1.89
CA PRO A 247 -16.73 13.05 -3.27
C PRO A 247 -15.25 12.86 -3.67
N TRP A 248 -14.36 12.62 -2.71
CA TRP A 248 -12.91 12.47 -2.94
C TRP A 248 -12.43 11.03 -2.92
N TYR A 249 -13.35 10.09 -2.79
CA TYR A 249 -13.09 8.66 -2.83
C TYR A 249 -13.46 8.11 -4.21
N LEU A 250 -12.47 7.57 -4.91
CA LEU A 250 -12.71 6.73 -6.09
C LEU A 250 -12.74 5.27 -5.61
N GLY A 251 -13.90 4.90 -5.10
CA GLY A 251 -14.09 3.67 -4.36
C GLY A 251 -13.32 3.61 -3.06
N TYR A 252 -12.44 2.63 -2.90
CA TYR A 252 -11.58 2.56 -1.73
C TYR A 252 -10.37 3.50 -1.84
N VAL A 253 -10.13 4.14 -2.99
CA VAL A 253 -8.97 5.02 -3.18
C VAL A 253 -9.31 6.44 -2.72
N ASP A 254 -8.61 6.95 -1.71
CA ASP A 254 -8.64 8.38 -1.36
C ASP A 254 -7.76 9.16 -2.36
N VAL A 255 -8.41 9.88 -3.27
CA VAL A 255 -7.73 10.60 -4.35
C VAL A 255 -6.92 11.78 -3.82
N ARG A 256 -7.37 12.45 -2.75
CA ARG A 256 -6.65 13.58 -2.15
C ARG A 256 -5.36 13.11 -1.49
N ALA A 257 -5.45 12.05 -0.70
CA ALA A 257 -4.29 11.45 -0.07
C ALA A 257 -3.31 10.89 -1.13
N ALA A 258 -3.82 10.16 -2.13
CA ALA A 258 -3.02 9.63 -3.22
C ALA A 258 -2.26 10.73 -3.97
N ALA A 259 -2.93 11.81 -4.37
CA ALA A 259 -2.30 12.91 -5.09
C ALA A 259 -1.15 13.54 -4.29
N THR A 260 -1.39 13.82 -3.01
CA THR A 260 -0.38 14.43 -2.12
C THR A 260 0.83 13.50 -1.92
N LEU A 261 0.58 12.21 -1.71
CA LEU A 261 1.61 11.19 -1.56
C LEU A 261 2.42 10.99 -2.84
N VAL A 262 1.79 11.02 -4.02
CA VAL A 262 2.47 10.90 -5.32
C VAL A 262 3.42 12.08 -5.54
N VAL A 263 2.99 13.31 -5.25
CA VAL A 263 3.85 14.49 -5.36
C VAL A 263 5.05 14.38 -4.44
N GLY A 264 4.84 14.03 -3.17
CA GLY A 264 5.93 13.78 -2.21
C GLY A 264 6.86 12.66 -2.68
N SER A 265 6.30 11.54 -3.15
CA SER A 265 7.04 10.38 -3.65
C SER A 265 7.94 10.73 -4.82
N TRP A 266 7.48 11.57 -5.75
CA TRP A 266 8.32 12.00 -6.85
C TRP A 266 9.61 12.69 -6.38
N ILE A 267 9.52 13.58 -5.38
CA ILE A 267 10.67 14.23 -4.76
C ILE A 267 11.57 13.20 -4.07
N GLY A 268 10.98 12.27 -3.31
CA GLY A 268 11.71 11.19 -2.64
C GLY A 268 12.50 10.30 -3.60
N ILE A 269 11.87 9.86 -4.69
CA ILE A 269 12.50 9.02 -5.72
C ILE A 269 13.67 9.80 -6.36
N ARG A 270 13.53 11.11 -6.59
CA ARG A 270 14.59 11.98 -7.14
C ARG A 270 15.81 12.03 -6.24
N VAL A 271 15.60 12.21 -4.94
CA VAL A 271 16.68 12.23 -3.94
C VAL A 271 17.36 10.86 -3.86
N ALA A 272 16.58 9.77 -3.79
CA ALA A 272 17.12 8.42 -3.67
C ALA A 272 17.93 7.96 -4.89
N ALA A 273 17.68 8.54 -6.08
CA ALA A 273 18.45 8.23 -7.28
C ALA A 273 19.95 8.52 -7.11
N LEU A 274 20.33 9.47 -6.24
CA LEU A 274 21.72 9.79 -5.96
C LEU A 274 22.47 8.67 -5.21
N TRP A 275 21.72 7.78 -4.55
CA TRP A 275 22.25 6.72 -3.69
C TRP A 275 22.26 5.34 -4.36
N ILE A 276 21.66 5.20 -5.54
CA ILE A 276 21.67 3.94 -6.29
C ILE A 276 23.13 3.50 -6.54
N GLY A 277 23.46 2.27 -6.14
CA GLY A 277 24.80 1.69 -6.32
C GLY A 277 25.89 2.23 -5.38
N ARG A 278 25.58 3.19 -4.49
CA ARG A 278 26.55 3.74 -3.52
C ARG A 278 26.48 3.15 -2.12
N ILE A 279 25.37 2.49 -1.80
CA ILE A 279 25.15 1.93 -0.45
C ILE A 279 25.82 0.55 -0.37
N PRO A 280 26.69 0.30 0.64
CA PRO A 280 27.23 -1.03 0.86
C PRO A 280 26.12 -2.06 1.10
N ASP A 281 26.24 -3.24 0.48
CA ASP A 281 25.22 -4.30 0.50
C ASP A 281 24.74 -4.67 1.92
N ARG A 282 25.67 -4.75 2.89
CA ARG A 282 25.35 -5.01 4.30
C ARG A 282 24.52 -3.91 4.95
N VAL A 283 24.80 -2.64 4.62
CA VAL A 283 24.03 -1.51 5.14
C VAL A 283 22.63 -1.52 4.53
N HIS A 284 22.54 -1.78 3.22
CA HIS A 284 21.27 -1.89 2.51
C HIS A 284 20.34 -2.95 3.14
N ALA A 285 20.87 -4.15 3.40
CA ALA A 285 20.11 -5.22 4.04
C ALA A 285 19.68 -4.89 5.49
N LYS A 286 20.54 -4.23 6.27
CA LYS A 286 20.20 -3.81 7.64
C LYS A 286 19.11 -2.74 7.67
N VAL A 287 19.20 -1.73 6.78
CA VAL A 287 18.19 -0.67 6.70
C VAL A 287 16.84 -1.23 6.24
N TYR A 288 16.85 -2.18 5.29
CA TYR A 288 15.64 -2.92 4.91
C TYR A 288 14.97 -3.55 6.13
N LEU A 289 15.72 -4.31 6.93
CA LEU A 289 15.17 -4.98 8.11
C LEU A 289 14.70 -3.99 9.19
N ALA A 290 15.47 -2.93 9.42
CA ALA A 290 15.10 -1.87 10.36
C ALA A 290 13.78 -1.20 9.97
N LEU A 291 13.58 -0.91 8.68
CA LEU A 291 12.31 -0.36 8.18
C LEU A 291 11.15 -1.32 8.46
N LEU A 292 11.31 -2.62 8.18
CA LEU A 292 10.27 -3.62 8.46
C LEU A 292 9.91 -3.66 9.95
N ILE A 293 10.89 -3.60 10.85
CA ILE A 293 10.67 -3.60 12.31
C ILE A 293 9.90 -2.35 12.74
N VAL A 294 10.31 -1.17 12.26
CA VAL A 294 9.62 0.10 12.59
C VAL A 294 8.16 0.05 12.14
N VAL A 295 7.92 -0.42 10.92
CA VAL A 295 6.57 -0.50 10.35
C VAL A 295 5.72 -1.56 11.06
N PHE A 296 6.31 -2.68 11.46
CA PHE A 296 5.65 -3.68 12.29
C PHE A 296 5.22 -3.08 13.63
N GLY A 297 6.11 -2.34 14.30
CA GLY A 297 5.79 -1.61 15.53
C GLY A 297 4.62 -0.64 15.34
N ALA A 298 4.65 0.16 14.27
CA ALA A 298 3.58 1.11 13.94
C ALA A 298 2.22 0.44 13.70
N MET A 299 2.21 -0.80 13.16
CA MET A 299 0.97 -1.53 12.93
C MET A 299 0.44 -2.23 14.19
N VAL A 300 1.31 -2.58 15.14
CA VAL A 300 0.92 -3.23 16.40
C VAL A 300 0.40 -2.19 17.40
N VAL A 301 1.00 -1.00 17.44
CA VAL A 301 0.59 0.11 18.30
C VAL A 301 -0.65 0.81 17.70
N ARG A 302 -1.68 0.99 18.52
CA ARG A 302 -2.89 1.77 18.17
C ARG A 302 -2.63 3.27 18.31
#